data_AF-A0A7Y3DL38-F1
#
_entry.id   AF-A0A7Y3DL38-F1
#
_cell.length_a   1.000
_cell.length_b   1.000
_cell.length_c   1.000
_cell.angle_alpha   90.00
_cell.angle_beta   90.00
_cell.angle_gamma   90.00
#
_symmetry.space_group_name_H-M   'P 1'
#
loop_
_entity.id
_entity.type
_entity.pdbx_description
1 polymer ?
#
loop_
_entity_poly.entity_id
_entity_poly.type
_entity_poly.pdbx_seq_one_letter_code
_entity_poly.pdbx_strand_id
1 'polypeptide(L)'
;LEKVIGYLLGFIVLAYGIGKCLPKLVELTELKKLEVSKQRLKVLRATMRTVLDIVNNFLNNVQYFKFRAEQENALPRELLEELESGIRDTSEKLKKLGALESTPEKKLASGTVIDYEGVFGKTSPHK
;
A
#
# COMPACT_ATOMS: atom_id res chain seq x y z
N LEU A 1 59.38 2.20 -21.89
CA LEU A 1 58.98 1.90 -20.49
C LEU A 1 58.17 3.05 -19.87
N GLU A 2 58.62 4.31 -19.98
CA GLU A 2 57.91 5.51 -19.46
C GLU A 2 56.44 5.65 -19.91
N LYS A 3 56.15 5.48 -21.21
CA LYS A 3 54.77 5.63 -21.72
C LYS A 3 53.79 4.60 -21.15
N VAL A 4 54.27 3.41 -20.80
CA VAL A 4 53.45 2.33 -20.23
C VAL A 4 53.11 2.64 -18.77
N ILE A 5 54.07 3.19 -18.02
CA ILE A 5 53.88 3.61 -16.62
C ILE A 5 52.87 4.75 -16.53
N GLY A 6 52.94 5.73 -17.44
CA GLY A 6 51.97 6.82 -17.51
C GLY A 6 50.54 6.34 -17.78
N TYR A 7 50.37 5.38 -18.69
CA TYR A 7 49.05 4.79 -18.98
C TYR A 7 48.48 4.04 -17.77
N LEU A 8 49.32 3.29 -17.06
CA LEU A 8 48.92 2.48 -15.92
C LEU A 8 48.49 3.36 -14.72
N LEU A 9 49.22 4.44 -14.46
CA LEU A 9 48.84 5.45 -13.45
C LEU A 9 47.53 6.17 -13.82
N GLY A 10 47.35 6.54 -15.09
CA GLY A 10 46.11 7.13 -15.58
C GLY A 10 44.91 6.20 -15.35
N PHE A 11 45.07 4.91 -15.62
CA PHE A 11 44.02 3.90 -15.42
C PHE A 11 43.66 3.71 -13.95
N ILE A 12 44.65 3.75 -13.04
CA ILE A 12 44.43 3.67 -11.59
C ILE A 12 43.62 4.87 -11.08
N VAL A 13 43.97 6.09 -11.51
CA VAL A 13 43.23 7.30 -11.14
C VAL A 13 41.80 7.25 -11.67
N LEU A 14 41.61 6.77 -12.89
CA LEU A 14 40.29 6.63 -13.51
C LEU A 14 39.45 5.58 -12.78
N ALA A 15 40.01 4.41 -12.48
CA ALA A 15 39.35 3.34 -11.73
C ALA A 15 38.99 3.77 -10.30
N TYR A 16 39.89 4.50 -9.63
CA TYR A 16 39.64 5.03 -8.29
C TYR A 16 38.56 6.13 -8.29
N GLY A 17 38.57 7.01 -9.28
CA GLY A 17 37.53 8.03 -9.48
C GLY A 17 36.15 7.42 -9.75
N ILE A 18 36.09 6.40 -10.61
CA ILE A 18 34.88 5.62 -10.89
C ILE A 18 34.40 4.93 -9.62
N GLY A 19 35.28 4.24 -8.89
CA GLY A 19 34.95 3.54 -7.65
C GLY A 19 34.38 4.42 -6.54
N LYS A 20 34.81 5.69 -6.44
CA LYS A 20 34.24 6.65 -5.46
C LYS A 20 32.95 7.32 -5.92
N CYS A 21 32.72 7.46 -7.23
CA CYS A 21 31.56 8.18 -7.75
C CYS A 21 30.30 7.29 -7.84
N LEU A 22 30.48 6.01 -8.21
CA LEU A 22 29.40 5.02 -8.28
C LEU A 22 28.52 4.91 -7.02
N PRO A 23 29.06 4.74 -5.79
CA PRO A 23 28.24 4.56 -4.60
C PRO A 23 27.34 5.78 -4.32
N LYS A 24 27.83 6.99 -4.60
CA LYS A 24 27.10 8.25 -4.38
C LYS A 24 25.90 8.40 -5.32
N LEU A 25 26.02 7.89 -6.54
CA LEU A 25 24.93 7.87 -7.53
C LEU A 25 23.85 6.84 -7.18
N VAL A 26 24.26 5.68 -6.64
CA VAL A 26 23.33 4.66 -6.12
C VAL A 26 22.54 5.22 -4.94
N GLU A 27 23.19 5.87 -3.97
CA GLU A 27 22.51 6.51 -2.83
C GLU A 27 21.46 7.55 -3.26
N LEU A 28 21.80 8.42 -4.21
CA LEU A 28 20.86 9.41 -4.76
C LEU A 28 19.65 8.76 -5.43
N THR A 29 19.85 7.63 -6.08
CA THR A 29 18.78 6.88 -6.74
C THR A 29 17.84 6.25 -5.71
N GLU A 30 18.39 5.69 -4.63
CA GLU A 30 17.59 5.12 -3.54
C GLU A 30 16.81 6.19 -2.78
N LEU A 31 17.40 7.36 -2.52
CA LEU A 31 16.69 8.49 -1.90
C LEU A 31 15.50 8.95 -2.75
N LYS A 32 15.67 9.07 -4.07
CA LYS A 32 14.58 9.43 -4.99
C LYS A 32 13.47 8.36 -5.00
N LYS A 33 13.84 7.06 -5.01
CA LYS A 33 12.85 5.97 -4.93
C LYS A 33 12.05 6.03 -3.63
N LEU A 34 12.70 6.31 -2.50
CA LEU A 34 12.05 6.49 -1.20
C LEU A 34 11.13 7.72 -1.18
N GLU A 35 11.50 8.80 -1.84
CA GLU A 35 10.68 10.00 -1.93
C GLU A 35 9.41 9.76 -2.76
N VAL A 36 9.56 9.10 -3.92
CA VAL A 36 8.43 8.71 -4.77
C VAL A 36 7.51 7.73 -4.04
N SER A 37 8.05 6.74 -3.32
CA SER A 37 7.22 5.79 -2.58
C SER A 37 6.45 6.46 -1.44
N LYS A 38 7.07 7.41 -0.73
CA LYS A 38 6.39 8.22 0.30
C LYS A 38 5.28 9.09 -0.28
N GLN A 39 5.49 9.72 -1.44
CA GLN A 39 4.47 10.52 -2.10
C GLN A 39 3.29 9.67 -2.55
N ARG A 40 3.54 8.52 -3.18
CA ARG A 40 2.49 7.56 -3.58
C ARG A 40 1.68 7.08 -2.37
N LEU A 41 2.36 6.73 -1.28
CA LEU A 41 1.71 6.33 -0.04
C LEU A 41 0.85 7.44 0.56
N LYS A 42 1.32 8.70 0.51
CA LYS A 42 0.56 9.86 0.98
C LYS A 42 -0.74 10.04 0.19
N VAL A 43 -0.67 9.92 -1.15
CA VAL A 43 -1.84 10.00 -2.02
C VAL A 43 -2.81 8.84 -1.76
N LEU A 44 -2.29 7.62 -1.63
CA LEU A 44 -3.10 6.45 -1.28
C LEU A 44 -3.82 6.65 0.05
N ARG A 45 -3.13 7.09 1.11
CA ARG A 45 -3.77 7.34 2.41
C ARG A 45 -4.82 8.43 2.35
N ALA A 46 -4.54 9.51 1.63
CA ALA A 46 -5.51 10.60 1.45
C ALA A 46 -6.77 10.10 0.75
N THR A 47 -6.61 9.40 -0.37
CA THR A 47 -7.72 8.82 -1.12
C THR A 47 -8.49 7.77 -0.31
N MET A 48 -7.80 6.90 0.43
CA MET A 48 -8.46 5.92 1.30
C MET A 48 -9.23 6.54 2.45
N ARG A 49 -8.77 7.66 3.02
CA ARG A 49 -9.57 8.41 4.00
C ARG A 49 -10.83 8.97 3.38
N THR A 50 -10.74 9.53 2.18
CA THR A 50 -11.92 10.01 1.44
C THR A 50 -12.88 8.87 1.10
N VAL A 51 -12.37 7.72 0.64
CA VAL A 51 -13.19 6.53 0.39
C VAL A 51 -13.88 6.07 1.66
N LEU A 52 -13.15 6.00 2.78
CA LEU A 52 -13.71 5.60 4.07
C LEU A 52 -14.80 6.57 4.54
N ASP A 53 -14.61 7.88 4.34
CA ASP A 53 -15.62 8.90 4.66
C ASP A 53 -16.89 8.73 3.82
N ILE A 54 -16.76 8.58 2.49
CA ILE A 54 -17.87 8.35 1.56
C ILE A 54 -18.62 7.06 1.91
N VAL A 55 -17.89 5.96 2.12
CA VAL A 55 -18.48 4.65 2.41
C VAL A 55 -19.15 4.68 3.78
N ASN A 56 -18.53 5.24 4.81
CA ASN A 56 -19.16 5.33 6.13
C ASN A 56 -20.46 6.15 6.10
N ASN A 57 -20.48 7.26 5.38
CA ASN A 57 -21.71 8.04 5.19
C ASN A 57 -22.80 7.18 4.53
N PHE A 58 -22.46 6.49 3.44
CA PHE A 58 -23.40 5.56 2.79
C PHE A 58 -23.88 4.45 3.72
N LEU A 59 -22.99 3.83 4.50
CA LEU A 59 -23.32 2.76 5.43
C LEU A 59 -24.25 3.22 6.56
N ASN A 60 -24.10 4.45 7.06
CA ASN A 60 -25.03 5.03 8.02
C ASN A 60 -26.45 5.12 7.44
N ASN A 61 -26.60 5.47 6.15
CA ASN A 61 -27.91 5.48 5.48
C ASN A 61 -28.47 4.06 5.35
N VAL A 62 -27.63 3.06 5.05
CA VAL A 62 -28.05 1.64 5.02
C VAL A 62 -28.56 1.18 6.39
N GLN A 63 -27.90 1.58 7.49
CA GLN A 63 -28.36 1.27 8.84
C GLN A 63 -29.74 1.87 9.15
N TYR A 64 -30.03 3.08 8.65
CA TYR A 64 -31.37 3.66 8.75
C TYR A 64 -32.42 2.78 8.05
N PHE A 65 -32.13 2.29 6.84
CA PHE A 65 -33.02 1.36 6.13
C PHE A 65 -33.18 0.03 6.87
N LYS A 66 -32.10 -0.51 7.44
CA LYS A 66 -32.12 -1.71 8.28
C LYS A 66 -33.09 -1.53 9.44
N PHE A 67 -32.99 -0.41 10.16
CA PHE A 67 -33.86 -0.11 11.30
C PHE A 67 -35.34 0.01 10.92
N ARG A 68 -35.65 0.59 9.75
CA ARG A 68 -37.02 0.60 9.23
C ARG A 68 -37.50 -0.82 8.89
N ALA A 69 -36.68 -1.61 8.22
CA ALA A 69 -37.02 -2.99 7.85
C ALA A 69 -37.26 -3.88 9.09
N GLU A 70 -36.50 -3.66 10.16
CA GLU A 70 -36.68 -4.31 11.47
C GLU A 70 -38.04 -3.93 12.09
N GLN A 71 -38.39 -2.65 12.12
CA GLN A 71 -39.68 -2.20 12.66
C GLN A 71 -40.88 -2.74 11.87
N GLU A 72 -40.76 -2.77 10.54
CA GLU A 72 -41.82 -3.25 9.65
C GLU A 72 -41.85 -4.79 9.54
N ASN A 73 -40.93 -5.51 10.20
CA ASN A 73 -40.71 -6.95 10.03
C ASN A 73 -40.61 -7.36 8.54
N ALA A 74 -40.05 -6.47 7.71
CA ALA A 74 -40.03 -6.60 6.26
C ALA A 74 -38.98 -7.62 5.77
N LEU A 75 -38.00 -7.96 6.62
CA LEU A 75 -36.92 -8.90 6.31
C LEU A 75 -36.72 -9.91 7.45
N PRO A 76 -36.40 -11.18 7.12
CA PRO A 76 -35.90 -12.16 8.07
C PRO A 76 -34.68 -11.65 8.85
N ARG A 77 -34.60 -12.00 10.13
CA ARG A 77 -33.49 -11.62 11.02
C ARG A 77 -32.13 -12.09 10.49
N GLU A 78 -32.07 -13.27 9.91
CA GLU A 78 -30.86 -13.85 9.31
C GLU A 78 -30.26 -12.94 8.23
N LEU A 79 -31.09 -12.38 7.34
CA LEU A 79 -30.64 -11.46 6.29
C LEU A 79 -30.15 -10.12 6.84
N LEU A 80 -30.73 -9.65 7.95
CA LEU A 80 -30.28 -8.43 8.62
C LEU A 80 -28.92 -8.64 9.31
N GLU A 81 -28.68 -9.83 9.85
CA GLU A 81 -27.40 -10.21 10.45
C GLU A 81 -26.30 -10.38 9.38
N GLU A 82 -26.62 -11.01 8.24
CA GLU A 82 -25.71 -11.10 7.09
C GLU A 82 -25.32 -9.70 6.56
N LEU A 83 -26.29 -8.80 6.44
CA LEU A 83 -26.04 -7.41 6.03
C LEU A 83 -25.08 -6.73 7.02
N GLU A 84 -25.31 -6.86 8.31
CA GLU A 84 -24.46 -6.26 9.34
C GLU A 84 -23.03 -6.83 9.32
N SER A 85 -22.89 -8.15 9.13
CA SER A 85 -21.57 -8.77 8.96
C SER A 85 -20.85 -8.25 7.71
N GLY A 86 -21.55 -8.15 6.57
CA GLY A 86 -20.96 -7.63 5.33
C GLY A 86 -20.51 -6.18 5.45
N ILE A 87 -21.28 -5.34 6.15
CA ILE A 87 -20.93 -3.95 6.44
C ILE A 87 -19.66 -3.87 7.29
N ARG A 88 -19.60 -4.66 8.38
CA ARG A 88 -18.44 -4.71 9.28
C ARG A 88 -17.18 -5.19 8.56
N ASP A 89 -17.29 -6.31 7.84
CA ASP A 89 -16.16 -6.91 7.12
C ASP A 89 -15.61 -5.95 6.04
N THR A 90 -16.49 -5.28 5.31
CA THR A 90 -16.10 -4.30 4.29
C THR A 90 -15.41 -3.10 4.92
N SER A 91 -15.96 -2.58 6.01
CA SER A 91 -15.39 -1.46 6.77
C SER A 91 -13.98 -1.80 7.30
N GLU A 92 -13.79 -3.01 7.82
CA GLU A 92 -12.49 -3.47 8.27
C GLU A 92 -11.47 -3.60 7.13
N LYS A 93 -11.86 -4.16 5.98
CA LYS A 93 -10.98 -4.27 4.80
C LYS A 93 -10.54 -2.90 4.31
N LEU A 94 -11.46 -1.94 4.21
CA LEU A 94 -11.14 -0.56 3.82
C LEU A 94 -10.22 0.12 4.82
N LYS A 95 -10.45 -0.09 6.12
CA LYS A 95 -9.58 0.44 7.18
C LYS A 95 -8.16 -0.13 7.10
N LYS A 96 -8.02 -1.43 6.86
CA LYS A 96 -6.72 -2.09 6.63
C LYS A 96 -6.01 -1.51 5.42
N LEU A 97 -6.71 -1.35 4.30
CA LEU A 97 -6.16 -0.74 3.07
C LEU A 97 -5.72 0.72 3.28
N GLY A 98 -6.47 1.50 4.07
CA GLY A 98 -6.12 2.89 4.40
C GLY A 98 -5.00 3.04 5.43
N ALA A 99 -4.75 2.02 6.25
CA ALA A 99 -3.72 2.01 7.29
C ALA A 99 -2.37 1.45 6.82
N LEU A 100 -2.19 1.23 5.51
CA LEU A 100 -0.95 0.69 4.99
C LEU A 100 0.24 1.65 5.18
N GLU A 101 1.39 1.09 5.57
CA GLU A 101 2.71 1.75 5.67
C GLU A 101 3.57 1.59 4.40
N SER A 102 3.12 0.75 3.47
CA SER A 102 3.76 0.53 2.18
C SER A 102 2.71 0.18 1.13
N THR A 103 3.11 0.16 -0.14
CA THR A 103 2.23 -0.23 -1.26
C THR A 103 2.71 -1.56 -1.86
N PRO A 104 2.56 -2.68 -1.12
CA PRO A 104 2.91 -3.99 -1.67
C PRO A 104 1.96 -4.30 -2.81
N GLU A 105 2.50 -4.76 -3.92
CA GLU A 105 1.74 -5.06 -5.13
C GLU A 105 1.73 -6.58 -5.34
N LYS A 106 0.56 -7.15 -5.66
CA LYS A 106 0.43 -8.52 -6.17
C LYS A 106 -0.19 -8.51 -7.56
N LYS A 107 0.25 -9.44 -8.41
CA LYS A 107 -0.34 -9.64 -9.73
C LYS A 107 -1.52 -10.60 -9.63
N LEU A 108 -2.66 -10.17 -10.18
CA LEU A 108 -3.83 -11.00 -10.45
C LEU A 108 -4.06 -11.08 -11.97
N ALA A 109 -4.94 -11.98 -12.40
CA ALA A 109 -5.37 -12.06 -13.80
C ALA A 109 -6.01 -10.75 -14.29
N SER A 110 -6.60 -9.97 -13.39
CA SER A 110 -7.20 -8.66 -13.65
C SER A 110 -6.22 -7.49 -13.62
N GLY A 111 -4.93 -7.72 -13.34
CA GLY A 111 -3.89 -6.70 -13.25
C GLY A 111 -3.19 -6.62 -11.90
N THR A 112 -2.42 -5.55 -11.71
CA THR A 112 -1.71 -5.29 -10.45
C THR A 112 -2.65 -4.71 -9.40
N VAL A 113 -2.69 -5.31 -8.21
CA VAL A 113 -3.49 -4.82 -7.08
C VAL A 113 -2.63 -4.65 -5.83
N ILE A 114 -3.10 -3.82 -4.90
CA ILE A 114 -2.45 -3.62 -3.60
C ILE A 114 -2.71 -4.86 -2.72
N ASP A 115 -1.65 -5.49 -2.22
CA ASP A 115 -1.73 -6.64 -1.33
C ASP A 115 -1.90 -6.20 0.13
N TYR A 116 -3.10 -5.74 0.48
CA TYR A 116 -3.41 -5.31 1.84
C TYR A 116 -3.56 -6.48 2.82
N GLU A 117 -3.86 -7.69 2.35
CA GLU A 117 -4.05 -8.87 3.20
C GLU A 117 -2.73 -9.48 3.66
N GLY A 118 -1.72 -9.54 2.77
CA GLY A 118 -0.39 -10.07 3.09
C GLY A 118 0.37 -9.26 4.14
N VAL A 119 -0.02 -8.00 4.39
CA VAL A 119 0.57 -7.11 5.41
C VAL A 119 0.04 -7.43 6.81
N PHE A 120 -1.27 -7.67 6.94
CA PHE A 120 -1.90 -7.97 8.24
C PHE A 120 -1.99 -9.48 8.53
N GLY A 121 -1.80 -10.34 7.53
CA GLY A 121 -1.80 -11.80 7.69
C GLY A 121 -0.53 -12.38 8.32
N LYS A 122 0.57 -11.60 8.44
CA LYS A 122 1.83 -12.06 9.06
C LYS A 122 1.84 -11.99 10.60
N THR A 123 0.81 -11.43 11.23
CA THR A 123 0.72 -11.30 12.69
C THR A 123 -0.23 -12.29 13.36
N SER A 124 -0.71 -13.31 12.65
CA SER A 124 -1.47 -14.40 13.29
C SER A 124 -0.59 -15.65 13.35
N PRO A 125 -0.06 -16.02 14.54
CA PRO A 125 0.50 -17.34 14.72
C PRO A 125 -0.68 -18.31 14.73
N HIS A 126 -0.91 -19.00 13.62
CA HIS A 126 -1.68 -20.22 13.63
C HIS A 126 -0.90 -21.24 14.47
N LYS A 127 -1.32 -21.44 15.72
CA LYS A 127 -1.47 -22.77 16.30
C LYS A 127 -2.49 -22.75 17.44
#